data_AF-N9LMC6-F1
#
_entry.id   AF-N9LMC6-F1
#
_cell.length_a   1.000
_cell.length_b   1.000
_cell.length_c   1.000
_cell.angle_alpha   90.00
_cell.angle_beta   90.00
_cell.angle_gamma   90.00
#
_symmetry.space_group_name_H-M   'P 1'
#
loop_
_entity.id
_entity.type
_entity.pdbx_description
1 polymer ?
#
loop_
_entity_poly.entity_id
_entity_poly.type
_entity_poly.pdbx_seq_one_letter_code
_entity_poly.pdbx_strand_id
1 'polypeptide(L)'
;MSNQDQEKFILMPAELSLELATKRAEEQLTEHYASFKNQNRFCTEQELSRQKSRWIANRANELQKQYRALIKAVGKSVKGGARC
;
A
#
# COMPACT_ATOMS: atom_id res chain seq x y z
N MET A 1 -16.57 41.79 0.75
CA MET A 1 -16.92 40.36 0.99
C MET A 1 -15.61 39.59 0.94
N SER A 2 -15.07 39.19 2.09
CA SER A 2 -13.77 38.50 2.19
C SER A 2 -13.99 37.00 1.94
N ASN A 3 -13.50 36.50 0.81
CA ASN A 3 -13.43 35.06 0.52
C ASN A 3 -12.10 34.51 1.09
N GLN A 4 -11.91 34.53 2.41
CA GLN A 4 -10.68 34.03 3.05
C GLN A 4 -10.82 32.68 3.77
N ASP A 5 -12.04 32.15 3.95
CA ASP A 5 -12.24 30.96 4.81
C ASP A 5 -12.78 29.73 4.08
N GLN A 6 -12.31 29.48 2.85
CA GLN A 6 -12.27 28.10 2.37
C GLN A 6 -10.92 27.51 2.77
N GLU A 7 -10.77 27.22 4.06
CA GLU A 7 -9.79 26.23 4.51
C GLU A 7 -10.06 24.96 3.71
N LYS A 8 -9.29 24.75 2.64
CA LYS A 8 -9.31 23.52 1.87
C LYS A 8 -8.87 22.44 2.85
N PHE A 9 -9.84 21.77 3.46
CA PHE A 9 -9.61 20.53 4.19
C PHE A 9 -9.13 19.51 3.19
N ILE A 10 -7.81 19.35 3.13
CA ILE A 10 -7.21 18.32 2.30
C ILE A 10 -7.35 17.04 3.11
N LEU A 11 -8.32 16.22 2.72
CA LEU A 11 -8.45 14.84 3.17
C LEU A 11 -7.16 14.11 2.83
N MET A 12 -6.23 14.14 3.77
CA MET A 12 -4.99 13.41 3.64
C MET A 12 -5.30 11.92 3.80
N PRO A 13 -4.86 11.05 2.87
CA PRO A 13 -5.05 9.62 3.02
C PRO A 13 -4.47 9.18 4.37
N ALA A 14 -5.28 8.52 5.19
CA ALA A 14 -4.80 7.94 6.44
C ALA A 14 -3.64 6.97 6.13
N GLU A 15 -2.66 6.88 7.04
CA GLU A 15 -1.62 5.86 6.90
C GLU A 15 -2.30 4.49 6.80
N LEU A 16 -1.91 3.71 5.78
CA LEU A 16 -2.42 2.35 5.60
C LEU A 16 -2.00 1.54 6.83
N SER A 17 -2.97 1.20 7.68
CA SER A 17 -2.70 0.39 8.87
C SER A 17 -2.07 -0.94 8.46
N LEU A 18 -1.24 -1.51 9.33
CA LEU A 18 -0.58 -2.78 9.04
C LEU A 18 -1.62 -3.89 8.77
N GLU A 19 -2.75 -3.84 9.46
CA GLU A 19 -3.87 -4.75 9.28
C GLU A 19 -4.49 -4.63 7.87
N LEU A 20 -4.80 -3.42 7.42
CA LEU A 20 -5.32 -3.17 6.06
C LEU A 20 -4.30 -3.55 4.98
N ALA A 21 -3.01 -3.28 5.22
CA ALA A 21 -1.93 -3.64 4.31
C ALA A 21 -1.78 -5.16 4.18
N THR A 22 -1.90 -5.88 5.29
CA THR A 22 -1.85 -7.34 5.33
C THR A 22 -3.05 -7.94 4.62
N LYS A 23 -4.27 -7.45 4.90
CA LYS A 23 -5.48 -7.90 4.22
C LYS A 23 -5.39 -7.70 2.70
N ARG A 24 -4.91 -6.53 2.26
CA ARG A 24 -4.75 -6.25 0.82
C ARG A 24 -3.66 -7.10 0.18
N ALA A 25 -2.60 -7.44 0.92
CA ALA A 25 -1.62 -8.41 0.46
C ALA A 25 -2.23 -9.81 0.32
N GLU A 26 -3.05 -10.26 1.26
CA GLU A 26 -3.75 -11.56 1.17
C GLU A 26 -4.71 -11.63 -0.03
N GLU A 27 -5.45 -10.56 -0.30
CA GLU A 27 -6.31 -10.44 -1.48
C GLU A 27 -5.50 -10.59 -2.77
N GLN A 28 -4.38 -9.86 -2.91
CA GLN A 28 -3.48 -9.95 -4.06
C GLN A 28 -2.87 -11.34 -4.21
N LEU A 29 -2.50 -11.99 -3.11
CA LEU A 29 -2.00 -13.36 -3.15
C LEU A 29 -3.07 -14.32 -3.67
N THR A 30 -4.32 -14.11 -3.27
CA THR A 30 -5.46 -14.95 -3.68
C THR A 30 -5.73 -14.79 -5.18
N GLU A 31 -5.74 -13.55 -5.67
CA GLU A 31 -5.90 -13.21 -7.09
C GLU A 31 -4.80 -13.83 -7.96
N HIS A 32 -3.57 -13.87 -7.46
CA HIS A 32 -2.41 -14.39 -8.18
C HIS A 32 -1.93 -15.76 -7.66
N TYR A 33 -2.78 -16.50 -6.96
CA TYR A 33 -2.36 -17.71 -6.24
C TYR A 33 -1.83 -18.80 -7.17
N ALA A 34 -2.41 -18.92 -8.37
CA ALA A 34 -1.94 -19.85 -9.39
C ALA A 34 -0.50 -19.54 -9.83
N SER A 35 -0.18 -18.25 -10.01
CA SER A 35 1.18 -17.80 -10.34
C SER A 35 2.14 -18.07 -9.19
N PHE A 36 1.71 -17.77 -7.96
CA PHE A 36 2.49 -18.05 -6.75
C PHE A 36 2.81 -19.54 -6.60
N LYS A 37 1.82 -20.43 -6.82
CA LYS A 37 2.03 -21.89 -6.84
C LYS A 37 3.02 -22.31 -7.93
N ASN A 38 2.91 -21.73 -9.12
CA ASN A 38 3.80 -22.09 -10.23
C ASN A 38 5.26 -21.68 -9.94
N GLN A 39 5.48 -20.51 -9.35
CA GLN A 39 6.81 -20.06 -8.92
C GLN A 39 7.40 -20.95 -7.82
N ASN A 40 6.55 -21.54 -6.98
CA ASN A 40 6.95 -22.42 -5.87
C ASN A 40 6.64 -23.90 -6.15
N ARG A 41 6.57 -24.31 -7.43
CA ARG A 41 6.10 -25.65 -7.82
C ARG A 41 6.93 -26.80 -7.23
N PHE A 42 8.20 -26.55 -6.97
CA PHE A 42 9.13 -27.54 -6.42
C PHE A 42 9.24 -27.49 -4.88
N CYS A 43 8.53 -26.57 -4.23
CA CYS A 43 8.54 -26.46 -2.78
C CYS A 43 7.63 -27.52 -2.14
N THR A 44 8.04 -28.03 -0.98
CA THR A 44 7.17 -28.81 -0.10
C THR A 44 6.02 -27.94 0.44
N GLU A 45 4.94 -28.55 0.93
CA GLU A 45 3.82 -27.79 1.50
C GLU A 45 4.24 -26.89 2.67
N GLN A 46 5.18 -27.37 3.50
CA GLN A 46 5.71 -26.59 4.61
C GLN A 46 6.49 -25.36 4.12
N GLU A 47 7.32 -25.51 3.08
CA GLU A 47 8.04 -24.40 2.46
C GLU A 47 7.07 -23.43 1.77
N LEU A 48 6.05 -23.94 1.08
CA LEU A 48 5.05 -23.12 0.41
C LEU A 48 4.26 -22.27 1.42
N SER A 49 3.93 -22.82 2.58
CA SER A 49 3.32 -22.07 3.70
C SER A 49 4.25 -20.98 4.23
N ARG A 50 5.54 -21.28 4.44
CA ARG A 50 6.54 -20.27 4.87
C ARG A 50 6.73 -19.17 3.84
N GLN A 51 6.79 -19.52 2.55
CA GLN A 51 6.89 -18.57 1.46
C GLN A 51 5.64 -17.68 1.38
N LYS A 52 4.46 -18.24 1.59
CA LYS A 52 3.20 -17.48 1.65
C LYS A 52 3.25 -16.42 2.75
N SER A 53 3.60 -16.79 3.98
CA SER A 53 3.69 -15.82 5.09
C SER A 53 4.74 -14.74 4.83
N ARG A 54 5.90 -15.11 4.29
CA ARG A 54 6.97 -14.15 3.93
C ARG A 54 6.52 -13.19 2.83
N TRP A 55 5.87 -13.71 1.80
CA TRP A 55 5.37 -12.89 0.69
C TRP A 55 4.33 -11.88 1.18
N ILE A 56 3.38 -12.30 2.02
CA ILE A 56 2.35 -11.42 2.60
C ILE A 56 3.00 -10.31 3.44
N ALA A 57 3.93 -10.66 4.33
CA ALA A 57 4.61 -9.69 5.19
C ALA A 57 5.43 -8.66 4.38
N ASN A 58 6.16 -9.13 3.38
CA ASN A 58 6.93 -8.24 2.49
C ASN A 58 6.00 -7.32 1.69
N ARG A 59 4.91 -7.88 1.16
CA ARG A 59 3.96 -7.12 0.36
C ARG A 59 3.20 -6.07 1.18
N ALA A 60 2.79 -6.40 2.40
CA ALA A 60 2.18 -5.45 3.33
C ALA A 60 3.13 -4.27 3.62
N ASN A 61 4.41 -4.56 3.89
CA ASN A 61 5.43 -3.54 4.10
C ASN A 61 5.65 -2.65 2.86
N GLU A 62 5.67 -3.24 1.66
CA GLU A 62 5.75 -2.49 0.40
C GLU A 62 4.54 -1.57 0.21
N LEU A 63 3.33 -2.08 0.44
CA LEU A 63 2.09 -1.29 0.35
C LEU A 63 2.12 -0.11 1.32
N GLN A 64 2.56 -0.31 2.56
CA GLN A 64 2.73 0.79 3.50
C GLN A 64 3.76 1.82 3.04
N LYS A 65 4.90 1.39 2.49
CA LYS A 65 5.91 2.29 1.92
C LYS A 65 5.36 3.09 0.75
N GLN A 66 4.61 2.44 -0.15
CA GLN A 66 3.97 3.08 -1.31
C GLN A 66 2.92 4.10 -0.86
N TYR A 67 2.05 3.75 0.10
CA TYR A 67 1.07 4.68 0.67
C TYR A 67 1.74 5.88 1.35
N ARG A 68 2.80 5.65 2.14
CA ARG A 68 3.59 6.73 2.74
C ARG A 68 4.26 7.63 1.70
N ALA A 69 4.75 7.06 0.60
CA ALA A 69 5.31 7.81 -0.51
C ALA A 69 4.25 8.66 -1.22
N LEU A 70 3.06 8.10 -1.46
CA LEU A 70 1.91 8.82 -2.05
C LEU A 70 1.46 9.97 -1.17
N ILE A 71 1.30 9.74 0.13
CA ILE A 71 1.03 10.77 1.14
C ILE A 71 2.04 11.91 1.07
N LYS A 72 3.34 11.59 1.02
CA LYS A 72 4.42 12.58 0.91
C LYS A 72 4.34 13.35 -0.42
N ALA A 73 4.04 12.68 -1.53
CA ALA A 73 3.94 13.32 -2.83
C ALA A 73 2.75 14.29 -2.89
N VAL A 74 1.58 13.87 -2.39
CA VAL A 74 0.38 14.71 -2.31
C VAL A 74 0.62 15.90 -1.38
N GLY A 75 1.17 15.67 -0.18
CA GLY A 75 1.51 16.74 0.77
C GLY A 75 2.53 17.77 0.22
N LYS A 76 3.44 17.34 -0.67
CA LYS A 76 4.35 18.25 -1.39
C LYS A 76 3.66 19.01 -2.51
N SER A 77 2.78 18.37 -3.27
CA SER A 77 2.01 19.00 -4.36
C SER A 77 1.16 20.16 -3.85
N VAL A 78 0.59 20.03 -2.65
CA VAL A 78 -0.19 21.08 -1.99
C VAL A 78 0.64 22.32 -1.65
N LYS A 79 1.92 22.15 -1.29
CA LYS A 79 2.82 23.28 -0.98
C LYS A 79 3.42 23.94 -2.24
N GLY A 80 3.15 23.41 -3.43
CA GLY A 80 3.74 23.85 -4.70
C GLY A 80 2.80 24.54 -5.68
N GLY A 81 1.53 24.78 -5.33
CA GLY A 81 0.54 25.41 -6.21
C GLY A 81 0.45 26.93 -6.10
N ALA A 82 1.57 27.66 -6.21
CA ALA A 82 1.60 29.13 -6.41
C ALA A 82 2.96 29.60 -6.97
N ARG A 83 3.16 29.38 -8.26
CA ARG A 83 4.07 30.04 -9.24
C ARG A 83 4.25 29.02 -10.38
N CYS A 84 3.78 29.22 -11.61
CA CYS A 84 3.49 30.42 -12.38
C CYS A 84 2.20 30.24 -13.20
#